data_AF-A0A4Y8AUS4-F1
#
_entry.id   AF-A0A4Y8AUS4-F1
#
_cell.length_a   1.000
_cell.length_b   1.000
_cell.length_c   1.000
_cell.angle_alpha   90.00
_cell.angle_beta   90.00
_cell.angle_gamma   90.00
#
_symmetry.space_group_name_H-M   'P 1'
#
loop_
_entity.id
_entity.type
_entity.pdbx_description
1 polymer ?
#
loop_
_entity_poly.entity_id
_entity_poly.type
_entity_poly.pdbx_seq_one_letter_code
_entity_poly.pdbx_strand_id
1 'polypeptide(L)'
;MKESVFKLEKYRATGSKVFTGRDKGKYVREKSKFDQIEEDSEKVIFVIPDNLFSINPSFFEELLINVVLKLGKKGFFEKFEFRNAGVYKYEKPLMDAVDRILRENHAL
;
A
#
# COMPACT_ATOMS: atom_id res chain seq x y z
N MET A 1 -11.92 -18.52 5.54
CA MET A 1 -11.28 -17.21 5.54
C MET A 1 -11.29 -16.65 4.13
N LYS A 2 -11.76 -15.40 3.95
CA LYS A 2 -11.78 -14.74 2.62
C LYS A 2 -10.49 -13.95 2.42
N GLU A 3 -9.59 -14.49 1.59
CA GLU A 3 -8.31 -13.84 1.27
C GLU A 3 -8.37 -13.17 -0.11
N SER A 4 -7.81 -11.97 -0.21
CA SER A 4 -7.67 -11.26 -1.50
C SER A 4 -6.20 -11.01 -1.82
N VAL A 5 -5.86 -11.12 -3.12
CA VAL A 5 -4.50 -10.82 -3.61
C VAL A 5 -4.51 -9.50 -4.37
N PHE A 6 -3.84 -8.49 -3.81
CA PHE A 6 -3.60 -7.21 -4.46
C PHE A 6 -2.23 -7.22 -5.16
N LYS A 7 -2.22 -7.16 -6.49
CA LYS A 7 -0.98 -7.11 -7.29
C LYS A 7 -0.71 -5.68 -7.75
N LEU A 8 0.31 -5.04 -7.19
CA LEU A 8 0.65 -3.65 -7.54
C LEU A 8 1.09 -3.50 -9.01
N GLU A 9 1.65 -4.56 -9.60
CA GLU A 9 2.03 -4.61 -11.02
C GLU A 9 0.91 -4.19 -11.97
N LYS A 10 -0.35 -4.52 -11.64
CA LYS A 10 -1.52 -4.20 -12.48
C LYS A 10 -1.72 -2.69 -12.69
N TYR A 11 -1.08 -1.86 -11.87
CA TYR A 11 -1.21 -0.40 -11.91
C TYR A 11 0.11 0.31 -12.30
N ARG A 12 1.13 -0.46 -12.70
CA ARG A 12 2.38 0.07 -13.23
C ARG A 12 2.10 0.81 -14.53
N ALA A 13 2.63 2.03 -14.66
CA ALA A 13 2.62 2.73 -15.94
C ALA A 13 3.58 2.04 -16.91
N THR A 14 3.20 1.91 -18.19
CA THR A 14 4.03 1.24 -19.21
C THR A 14 5.46 1.77 -19.22
N GLY A 15 6.44 0.87 -19.06
CA GLY A 15 7.87 1.20 -19.03
C GLY A 15 8.38 1.78 -17.69
N SER A 16 7.50 2.07 -16.72
CA SER A 16 7.92 2.62 -15.42
C SER A 16 8.50 1.55 -14.50
N LYS A 17 9.57 1.91 -13.79
CA LYS A 17 10.11 1.14 -12.66
C LYS A 17 9.90 1.83 -11.31
N VAL A 18 9.05 2.86 -11.27
CA VAL A 18 8.84 3.70 -10.09
C VAL A 18 7.37 3.79 -9.71
N PHE A 19 7.11 3.71 -8.41
CA PHE A 19 5.83 4.01 -7.76
C PHE A 19 6.04 5.16 -6.78
N THR A 20 5.93 6.39 -7.27
CA THR A 20 6.23 7.58 -6.48
C THR A 20 5.12 8.61 -6.55
N GLY A 21 4.98 9.35 -5.46
CA GLY A 21 4.11 10.52 -5.39
C GLY A 21 2.68 10.19 -4.95
N ARG A 22 2.06 11.19 -4.32
CA ARG A 22 0.71 11.12 -3.76
C ARG A 22 -0.34 10.86 -4.85
N ASP A 23 -0.27 11.59 -5.97
CA ASP A 23 -1.20 11.42 -7.09
C ASP A 23 -1.24 9.99 -7.62
N LYS A 24 -0.08 9.33 -7.73
CA LYS A 24 -0.01 7.94 -8.18
C LYS A 24 -0.57 6.99 -7.12
N GLY A 25 -0.31 7.23 -5.84
CA GLY A 25 -0.90 6.45 -4.74
C GLY A 25 -2.42 6.52 -4.74
N LYS A 26 -2.97 7.73 -4.87
CA LYS A 26 -4.41 7.98 -5.00
C LYS A 26 -5.00 7.30 -6.22
N TYR A 27 -4.37 7.44 -7.39
CA TYR A 27 -4.79 6.74 -8.61
C TYR A 27 -4.90 5.23 -8.40
N VAL A 28 -3.89 4.61 -7.77
CA VAL A 28 -3.90 3.17 -7.52
C VAL A 28 -5.04 2.80 -6.56
N ARG A 29 -5.19 3.53 -5.45
CA ARG A 29 -6.25 3.32 -4.44
C ARG A 29 -7.64 3.31 -5.08
N GLU A 30 -7.93 4.35 -5.86
CA GLU A 30 -9.23 4.56 -6.50
C GLU A 30 -9.46 3.54 -7.63
N LYS A 31 -8.48 3.36 -8.51
CA LYS A 31 -8.61 2.45 -9.65
C LYS A 31 -8.78 1.00 -9.24
N SER A 32 -8.14 0.61 -8.13
CA SER A 32 -8.24 -0.75 -7.61
C SER A 32 -9.44 -0.98 -6.69
N LYS A 33 -10.10 0.10 -6.23
CA LYS A 33 -11.02 0.05 -5.10
C LYS A 33 -10.37 -0.60 -3.87
N PHE A 34 -9.17 -0.13 -3.50
CA PHE A 34 -8.36 -0.76 -2.45
C PHE A 34 -9.09 -0.87 -1.11
N ASP A 35 -9.86 0.15 -0.75
CA ASP A 35 -10.64 0.18 0.48
C ASP A 35 -11.70 -0.93 0.52
N GLN A 36 -12.37 -1.18 -0.62
CA GLN A 36 -13.34 -2.28 -0.73
C GLN A 36 -12.65 -3.65 -0.65
N ILE A 37 -11.46 -3.79 -1.25
CA ILE A 37 -10.68 -5.03 -1.15
C ILE A 37 -10.36 -5.32 0.33
N GLU A 38 -9.99 -4.31 1.10
CA GLU A 38 -9.77 -4.45 2.54
C GLU A 38 -11.06 -4.84 3.26
N GLU A 39 -12.18 -4.15 3.01
CA GLU A 39 -13.45 -4.40 3.67
C GLU A 39 -13.99 -5.82 3.41
N ASP A 40 -13.88 -6.27 2.15
CA ASP A 40 -14.39 -7.55 1.70
C ASP A 40 -13.53 -8.75 2.09
N SER A 41 -12.36 -8.53 2.68
CA SER A 41 -11.37 -9.58 2.94
C SER A 41 -11.02 -9.65 4.41
N GLU A 42 -10.80 -10.86 4.92
CA GLU A 42 -10.21 -11.04 6.25
C GLU A 42 -8.70 -10.80 6.21
N LYS A 43 -8.06 -11.15 5.10
CA LYS A 43 -6.62 -10.96 4.87
C LYS A 43 -6.35 -10.49 3.44
N VAL A 44 -5.40 -9.58 3.29
CA VAL A 44 -4.98 -9.06 1.98
C VAL A 44 -3.49 -9.34 1.77
N ILE A 45 -3.18 -10.08 0.70
CA ILE A 45 -1.81 -10.30 0.25
C ILE A 45 -1.44 -9.18 -0.72
N PHE A 46 -0.58 -8.27 -0.28
CA PHE A 46 -0.06 -7.17 -1.09
C PHE A 46 1.22 -7.61 -1.80
N VAL A 47 1.17 -7.77 -3.12
CA VAL A 47 2.32 -8.20 -3.92
C VAL A 47 3.04 -6.98 -4.51
N ILE A 48 4.26 -6.73 -4.00
CA ILE A 48 5.22 -5.78 -4.55
C ILE A 48 5.88 -6.44 -5.78
N PRO A 49 5.83 -5.82 -6.96
CA PRO A 49 6.37 -6.42 -8.16
C PRO A 49 7.90 -6.46 -8.14
N ASP A 50 8.44 -7.32 -8.99
CA ASP A 50 9.86 -7.34 -9.29
C ASP A 50 10.29 -6.12 -10.10
N ASN A 51 11.61 -5.98 -10.33
CA ASN A 51 12.18 -4.96 -11.23
C ASN A 51 11.71 -3.52 -10.91
N LEU A 52 11.60 -3.20 -9.62
CA LEU A 52 11.38 -1.84 -9.13
C LEU A 52 12.70 -1.12 -8.87
N PHE A 53 12.77 0.12 -9.31
CA PHE A 53 13.83 1.06 -8.94
C PHE A 53 13.48 1.83 -7.67
N SER A 54 12.21 2.21 -7.49
CA SER A 54 11.78 2.96 -6.30
C SER A 54 10.28 2.84 -6.01
N ILE A 55 9.93 2.76 -4.72
CA ILE A 55 8.61 3.08 -4.18
C ILE A 55 8.83 4.01 -2.97
N ASN A 56 8.18 5.17 -2.95
CA ASN A 56 8.43 6.16 -1.89
C ASN A 56 7.31 6.17 -0.83
N PRO A 57 7.57 6.71 0.38
CA PRO A 57 6.56 6.77 1.43
C PRO A 57 5.29 7.48 0.98
N SER A 58 5.38 8.59 0.25
CA SER A 58 4.21 9.35 -0.21
C SER A 58 3.27 8.58 -1.13
N PHE A 59 3.80 7.63 -1.92
CA PHE A 59 2.97 6.72 -2.71
C PHE A 59 2.16 5.78 -1.80
N PHE A 60 2.84 5.14 -0.85
CA PHE A 60 2.19 4.26 0.13
C PHE A 60 1.21 5.03 1.01
N GLU A 61 1.56 6.24 1.42
CA GLU A 61 0.76 7.10 2.27
C GLU A 61 -0.61 7.30 1.66
N GLU A 62 -0.67 7.76 0.41
CA GLU A 62 -1.95 7.89 -0.28
C GLU A 62 -2.60 6.53 -0.56
N LEU A 63 -1.87 5.51 -1.02
CA LEU A 63 -2.50 4.22 -1.30
C LEU A 63 -3.20 3.62 -0.06
N LEU A 64 -2.62 3.82 1.12
CA LEU A 64 -2.99 3.13 2.35
C LEU A 64 -3.76 4.00 3.35
N ILE A 65 -3.90 5.31 3.12
CA ILE A 65 -4.42 6.27 4.11
C ILE A 65 -5.71 5.79 4.78
N ASN A 66 -6.73 5.42 4.01
CA ASN A 66 -8.05 5.04 4.54
C ASN A 66 -7.97 3.77 5.39
N VAL A 67 -7.28 2.73 4.91
CA VAL A 67 -7.20 1.44 5.62
C VAL A 67 -6.32 1.54 6.88
N VAL A 68 -5.25 2.35 6.85
CA VAL A 68 -4.39 2.55 8.01
C VAL A 68 -5.10 3.37 9.07
N LEU A 69 -5.84 4.43 8.69
CA LEU A 69 -6.66 5.21 9.63
C LEU A 69 -7.75 4.35 10.29
N LYS A 70 -8.40 3.47 9.51
CA LYS A 70 -9.44 2.56 9.99
C LYS A 70 -8.90 1.49 10.95
N LEU A 71 -7.79 0.85 10.61
CA LEU A 71 -7.28 -0.34 11.31
C LEU A 71 -6.23 -0.02 12.39
N GLY A 72 -5.64 1.18 12.34
CA GLY A 72 -4.43 1.50 13.07
C GLY A 72 -3.24 0.66 12.63
N LYS A 73 -2.06 0.91 13.24
CA LYS A 73 -0.82 0.23 12.87
C LYS A 73 -0.89 -1.29 13.06
N LYS A 74 -1.34 -1.73 14.24
CA LYS A 74 -1.39 -3.16 14.59
C LYS A 74 -2.36 -3.92 13.69
N GLY A 75 -3.60 -3.45 13.57
CA GLY A 75 -4.62 -4.09 12.73
C GLY A 75 -4.22 -4.12 11.25
N PHE A 76 -3.55 -3.07 10.77
CA PHE A 76 -3.01 -3.05 9.42
C PHE A 76 -2.00 -4.18 9.19
N PHE A 77 -0.98 -4.33 10.05
CA PHE A 77 0.03 -5.38 9.87
C PHE A 77 -0.47 -6.80 10.20
N GLU A 78 -1.57 -6.95 10.94
CA GLU A 78 -2.24 -8.25 11.10
C GLU A 78 -3.04 -8.64 9.85
N LYS A 79 -3.69 -7.65 9.21
CA LYS A 79 -4.57 -7.88 8.04
C LYS A 79 -3.82 -7.96 6.71
N PHE A 80 -2.73 -7.22 6.58
CA PHE A 80 -1.96 -7.12 5.33
C PHE A 80 -0.66 -7.92 5.39
N GLU A 81 -0.52 -8.90 4.49
CA GLU A 81 0.73 -9.62 4.27
C GLU A 81 1.41 -9.07 3.01
N PHE A 82 2.61 -8.52 3.15
CA PHE A 82 3.39 -8.04 2.01
C PHE A 82 4.28 -9.14 1.46
N ARG A 83 4.16 -9.42 0.15
CA ARG A 83 5.01 -10.34 -0.60
C ARG A 83 5.84 -9.57 -1.59
N ASN A 84 7.15 -9.77 -1.52
CA ASN A 84 8.10 -9.18 -2.46
C ASN A 84 8.40 -10.18 -3.57
N ALA A 85 8.03 -9.85 -4.81
CA ALA A 85 8.39 -10.66 -5.97
C ALA A 85 9.84 -10.40 -6.44
N GLY A 86 10.51 -9.36 -5.91
CA GLY A 86 11.89 -9.02 -6.24
C GLY A 86 12.76 -8.79 -5.01
N VAL A 87 13.78 -7.92 -5.18
CA VAL A 87 14.79 -7.62 -4.15
C VAL A 87 14.71 -6.20 -3.59
N TYR A 88 13.68 -5.44 -4.00
CA TYR A 88 13.52 -4.06 -3.57
C TYR A 88 13.14 -3.98 -2.08
N LYS A 89 13.82 -3.15 -1.29
CA LYS A 89 13.58 -2.97 0.15
C LYS A 89 12.40 -2.01 0.41
N TYR A 90 11.17 -2.53 0.38
CA TYR A 90 9.94 -1.75 0.53
C TYR A 90 9.55 -1.46 1.98
N GLU A 91 10.17 -2.15 2.95
CA GLU A 91 9.75 -2.15 4.35
C GLU A 91 9.92 -0.76 4.98
N LYS A 92 11.07 -0.11 4.76
CA LYS A 92 11.30 1.25 5.27
C LYS A 92 10.27 2.26 4.73
N PRO A 93 10.06 2.40 3.40
CA PRO A 93 9.08 3.35 2.90
C PRO A 93 7.64 3.01 3.31
N LEU A 94 7.30 1.74 3.48
CA LEU A 94 6.01 1.31 4.01
C LEU A 94 5.81 1.75 5.47
N MET A 95 6.79 1.47 6.33
CA MET A 95 6.75 1.87 7.75
C MET A 95 6.66 3.39 7.91
N ASP A 96 7.49 4.13 7.15
CA ASP A 96 7.47 5.59 7.15
C ASP A 96 6.09 6.14 6.76
N ALA A 97 5.41 5.52 5.78
CA ALA A 97 4.09 5.92 5.34
C ALA A 97 3.02 5.65 6.42
N VAL A 98 3.00 4.46 7.00
CA VAL A 98 2.06 4.10 8.08
C VAL A 98 2.23 5.04 9.27
N ASP A 99 3.46 5.35 9.66
CA ASP A 99 3.75 6.25 10.78
C ASP A 99 3.41 7.72 10.46
N ARG A 100 3.49 8.15 9.20
CA ARG A 100 3.03 9.49 8.77
C ARG A 100 1.52 9.61 8.82
N ILE A 101 0.78 8.66 8.24
CA ILE A 101 -0.70 8.63 8.24
C ILE A 101 -1.24 8.78 9.66
N LEU A 102 -0.70 7.99 10.60
CA LEU A 102 -1.20 7.98 11.97
C LEU A 102 -0.80 9.26 12.73
N ARG A 103 0.36 9.85 12.47
CA ARG A 103 0.77 11.12 13.10
C ARG A 103 -0.07 12.30 12.65
N GLU A 104 -0.35 12.41 11.35
CA GLU A 104 -1.13 13.52 10.81
C GLU A 104 -2.58 13.52 11.34
N ASN A 105 -3.12 12.34 11.67
CA ASN A 105 -4.47 12.21 12.26
C ASN A 105 -4.55 12.62 13.73
N HIS A 106 -3.45 12.60 14.49
CA HIS A 106 -3.43 13.05 15.89
C HIS A 106 -3.22 14.56 16.03
N ALA A 107 -3.07 15.29 14.93
CA ALA A 107 -2.85 16.74 14.90
C ALA A 107 -4.14 17.57 14.69
N LEU A 108 -5.32 16.93 14.76
CA LEU A 108 -6.65 17.56 14.64
C LEU A 108 -7.46 17.43 15.92
#